data_AF-A0A5K1UAU7-F1
#
_entry.id   AF-A0A5K1UAU7-F1
#
_cell.length_a   1.000
_cell.length_b   1.000
_cell.length_c   1.000
_cell.angle_alpha   90.00
_cell.angle_beta   90.00
_cell.angle_gamma   90.00
#
_symmetry.space_group_name_H-M   'P 1'
#
loop_
_entity.id
_entity.type
_entity.pdbx_description
1 polymer ?
#
loop_
_entity_poly.entity_id
_entity_poly.type
_entity_poly.pdbx_seq_one_letter_code
_entity_poly.pdbx_strand_id
1 'polypeptide(L)'
;MLRLKYPSFQITIAGHSLGGGVAQLLTLEINKNHPDWLVHGYCLAPALVLSLNIASSPLVRSLIDSVVSKNDIVPRLSFDSIKNIQPLINEFRSIYNNTSLISLNSKETTEQYQQAFNRFYESTNTIDSSVLVPPGRVFHIQKRKEQDIKKYWLYERENKEFGWLFIKVLSLSDHFPYNYYYALSQVVNEMTIE
;
A
#
# COMPACT_ATOMS: atom_id res chain seq x y z
N MET A 1 -2.75 -20.05 -28.56
CA MET A 1 -2.71 -21.53 -28.55
C MET A 1 -3.22 -22.16 -27.23
N LEU A 2 -3.13 -21.53 -26.05
CA LEU A 2 -3.79 -22.04 -24.82
C LEU A 2 -5.26 -21.62 -24.67
N ARG A 3 -5.61 -20.38 -25.02
CA ARG A 3 -7.00 -19.88 -24.94
C ARG A 3 -7.98 -20.66 -25.79
N LEU A 4 -7.56 -21.10 -26.98
CA LEU A 4 -8.37 -21.94 -27.88
C LEU A 4 -8.64 -23.33 -27.28
N LYS A 5 -7.70 -23.86 -26.49
CA LYS A 5 -7.83 -25.18 -25.86
C LYS A 5 -8.66 -25.13 -24.58
N TYR A 6 -8.62 -24.01 -23.85
CA TYR A 6 -9.33 -23.82 -22.58
C TYR A 6 -10.07 -22.46 -22.56
N PRO A 7 -11.14 -22.31 -23.37
CA PRO A 7 -11.83 -21.03 -23.55
C PRO A 7 -12.64 -20.59 -22.32
N SER A 8 -12.98 -21.50 -21.41
CA SER A 8 -13.70 -21.19 -20.17
C SER A 8 -12.78 -20.84 -19.00
N PHE A 9 -11.47 -21.05 -19.13
CA PHE A 9 -10.55 -20.87 -18.00
C PHE A 9 -10.32 -19.39 -17.73
N GLN A 10 -10.26 -19.04 -16.44
CA GLN A 10 -9.82 -17.73 -15.99
C GLN A 10 -8.33 -17.55 -16.24
N ILE A 11 -7.95 -16.35 -16.69
CA ILE A 11 -6.57 -15.91 -16.77
C ILE A 11 -6.25 -15.17 -15.48
N THR A 12 -5.39 -15.76 -14.65
CA THR A 12 -4.90 -15.14 -13.44
C THR A 12 -3.50 -14.59 -13.67
N ILE A 13 -3.31 -13.31 -13.35
CA ILE A 13 -2.01 -12.66 -13.39
C ILE A 13 -1.62 -12.34 -11.96
N ALA A 14 -0.44 -12.76 -11.55
CA ALA A 14 0.07 -12.46 -10.21
C ALA A 14 1.47 -11.86 -10.30
N GLY A 15 1.78 -10.95 -9.38
CA GLY A 15 3.10 -10.34 -9.32
C GLY A 15 3.38 -9.70 -7.96
N HIS A 16 4.67 -9.63 -7.62
CA HIS A 16 5.16 -8.97 -6.42
C HIS A 16 5.99 -7.73 -6.79
N SER A 17 5.91 -6.64 -6.02
CA SER A 17 6.73 -5.45 -6.23
C SER A 17 6.55 -4.85 -7.63
N LEU A 18 7.65 -4.64 -8.38
CA LEU A 18 7.60 -4.28 -9.80
C LEU A 18 6.76 -5.26 -10.63
N GLY A 19 6.85 -6.55 -10.35
CA GLY A 19 6.02 -7.57 -10.99
C GLY A 19 4.52 -7.36 -10.70
N GLY A 20 4.17 -6.85 -9.51
CA GLY A 20 2.81 -6.42 -9.19
C GLY A 20 2.36 -5.22 -10.04
N GLY A 21 3.27 -4.27 -10.27
CA GLY A 21 3.07 -3.14 -11.18
C GLY A 21 2.88 -3.57 -12.65
N VAL A 22 3.58 -4.61 -13.09
CA VAL A 22 3.37 -5.22 -14.42
C VAL A 22 2.05 -5.98 -14.46
N ALA A 23 1.73 -6.74 -13.41
CA ALA A 23 0.51 -7.53 -13.32
C ALA A 23 -0.75 -6.68 -13.45
N GLN A 24 -0.79 -5.51 -12.81
CA GLN A 24 -1.92 -4.59 -12.93
C GLN A 24 -2.10 -4.08 -14.37
N LEU A 25 -1.03 -3.62 -15.04
CA LEU A 25 -1.12 -3.11 -16.41
C LEU A 25 -1.53 -4.21 -17.39
N LEU A 26 -0.94 -5.41 -17.25
CA LEU A 26 -1.27 -6.54 -18.10
C LEU A 26 -2.72 -6.99 -17.92
N THR A 27 -3.23 -6.99 -16.68
CA THR A 27 -4.64 -7.32 -16.41
C THR A 27 -5.59 -6.36 -17.11
N LEU A 28 -5.31 -5.06 -17.02
CA LEU A 28 -6.13 -4.04 -17.68
C LEU A 28 -6.01 -4.09 -19.20
N GLU A 29 -4.81 -4.32 -19.73
CA GLU A 29 -4.59 -4.41 -21.18
C GLU A 29 -5.28 -5.64 -21.79
N ILE A 30 -5.26 -6.79 -21.10
CA ILE A 30 -6.01 -7.97 -21.55
C ILE A 30 -7.52 -7.68 -21.51
N ASN A 31 -8.04 -7.12 -20.42
CA ASN A 31 -9.46 -6.81 -20.33
C ASN A 31 -9.91 -5.82 -21.41
N LYS A 32 -9.09 -4.81 -21.71
CA LYS A 32 -9.36 -3.82 -22.75
C LYS A 32 -9.45 -4.45 -24.16
N ASN A 33 -8.53 -5.35 -24.49
CA ASN A 33 -8.50 -5.98 -25.82
C ASN A 33 -9.46 -7.18 -25.95
N HIS A 34 -9.77 -7.82 -24.82
CA HIS A 34 -10.61 -9.02 -24.74
C HIS A 34 -11.55 -8.95 -23.52
N PRO A 35 -12.57 -8.08 -23.54
CA PRO A 35 -13.48 -7.88 -22.40
C PRO A 35 -14.36 -9.10 -22.11
N ASP A 36 -14.49 -10.01 -23.07
CA ASP A 36 -15.17 -11.30 -22.94
C ASP A 36 -14.33 -12.35 -22.18
N TRP A 37 -13.05 -12.07 -21.93
CA TRP A 37 -12.18 -13.00 -21.21
C TRP A 37 -12.28 -12.78 -19.70
N LEU A 38 -12.43 -13.89 -18.99
CA LEU A 38 -12.36 -13.89 -17.53
C LEU A 38 -10.91 -13.70 -17.11
N VAL A 39 -10.54 -12.49 -16.69
CA VAL A 39 -9.18 -12.11 -16.27
C VAL A 39 -9.20 -11.50 -14.88
N HIS A 40 -8.22 -11.83 -14.04
CA HIS A 40 -8.07 -11.24 -12.70
C HIS A 40 -6.61 -11.10 -12.30
N GLY A 41 -6.28 -9.98 -11.65
CA GLY A 41 -4.94 -9.64 -11.20
C GLY A 41 -4.79 -9.73 -9.68
N TYR A 42 -3.77 -10.45 -9.19
CA TYR A 42 -3.35 -10.46 -7.80
C TYR A 42 -2.00 -9.75 -7.65
N CYS A 43 -2.04 -8.54 -7.09
CA CYS A 43 -0.90 -7.65 -7.00
C CYS A 43 -0.39 -7.62 -5.56
N LEU A 44 0.70 -8.31 -5.27
CA LEU A 44 1.33 -8.34 -3.94
C LEU A 44 2.35 -7.21 -3.85
N ALA A 45 2.30 -6.39 -2.79
CA ALA A 45 3.26 -5.31 -2.60
C ALA A 45 3.47 -4.40 -3.84
N PRO A 46 2.41 -4.03 -4.61
CA PRO A 46 2.62 -3.54 -5.97
C PRO A 46 3.39 -2.23 -6.02
N ALA A 47 4.28 -2.11 -6.99
CA ALA A 47 4.77 -0.81 -7.44
C ALA A 47 3.62 -0.01 -8.06
N LEU A 48 3.52 1.27 -7.71
CA LEU A 48 2.37 2.10 -8.04
C LEU A 48 2.47 2.62 -9.48
N VAL A 49 1.50 2.28 -10.33
CA VAL A 49 1.45 2.78 -11.73
C VAL A 49 0.08 3.29 -12.17
N LEU A 50 -0.93 3.32 -11.29
CA LEU A 50 -2.25 3.92 -11.58
C LEU A 50 -2.56 5.05 -10.59
N SER A 51 -3.10 6.14 -11.12
CA SER A 51 -3.64 7.26 -10.33
C SER A 51 -4.90 6.85 -9.60
N LEU A 52 -5.19 7.51 -8.47
CA LEU A 52 -6.33 7.22 -7.59
C LEU A 52 -7.65 7.10 -8.34
N ASN A 53 -7.97 8.04 -9.23
CA ASN A 53 -9.22 8.03 -10.01
C ASN A 53 -9.41 6.77 -10.87
N ILE A 54 -8.31 6.19 -11.39
CA ILE A 54 -8.34 4.96 -12.18
C ILE A 54 -8.31 3.76 -11.24
N ALA A 55 -7.37 3.75 -10.28
CA ALA A 55 -7.12 2.69 -9.32
C ALA A 55 -8.38 2.31 -8.53
N SER A 56 -9.21 3.29 -8.16
CA SER A 56 -10.45 3.07 -7.41
C SER A 56 -11.70 2.92 -8.29
N SER A 57 -11.58 2.96 -9.61
CA SER A 57 -12.74 2.84 -10.51
C SER A 57 -13.44 1.47 -10.35
N PRO A 58 -14.77 1.38 -10.54
CA PRO A 58 -15.49 0.12 -10.39
C PRO A 58 -14.93 -1.02 -11.26
N LEU A 59 -14.50 -0.70 -12.48
CA LEU A 59 -13.88 -1.66 -13.39
C LEU A 59 -12.55 -2.19 -12.85
N VAL A 60 -11.67 -1.32 -12.36
CA VAL A 60 -10.38 -1.77 -11.82
C VAL A 60 -10.58 -2.57 -10.53
N ARG A 61 -11.56 -2.16 -9.69
CA ARG A 61 -11.97 -2.90 -8.48
C ARG A 61 -12.55 -4.29 -8.77
N SER A 62 -13.18 -4.50 -9.92
CA SER A 62 -13.68 -5.84 -10.30
C SER A 62 -12.61 -6.75 -10.88
N LEU A 63 -11.46 -6.21 -11.31
CA LEU A 63 -10.40 -6.95 -12.01
C LEU A 63 -9.16 -7.22 -11.18
N ILE A 64 -8.89 -6.40 -10.15
CA ILE A 64 -7.61 -6.43 -9.44
C ILE A 64 -7.81 -6.45 -7.93
N ASP A 65 -7.09 -7.36 -7.29
CA ASP A 65 -6.87 -7.38 -5.85
C ASP A 65 -5.42 -7.05 -5.55
N SER A 66 -5.22 -5.97 -4.79
CA SER A 66 -3.91 -5.60 -4.26
C SER A 66 -3.79 -6.04 -2.81
N VAL A 67 -2.66 -6.65 -2.44
CA VAL A 67 -2.36 -6.99 -1.05
C VAL A 67 -1.19 -6.15 -0.58
N VAL A 68 -1.35 -5.50 0.56
CA VAL A 68 -0.29 -4.76 1.24
C VAL A 68 -0.09 -5.35 2.63
N SER A 69 1.16 -5.60 3.02
CA SER A 69 1.49 -6.15 4.34
C SER A 69 2.12 -5.10 5.23
N LYS A 70 1.61 -4.96 6.46
CA LYS A 70 2.18 -4.15 7.54
C LYS A 70 2.48 -2.71 7.08
N ASN A 71 3.72 -2.26 7.17
CA ASN A 71 4.11 -0.90 6.80
C ASN A 71 5.00 -0.88 5.55
N ASP A 72 4.80 -1.83 4.63
CA ASP A 72 5.54 -1.88 3.36
C ASP A 72 5.53 -0.52 2.66
N ILE A 73 6.73 -0.08 2.28
CA ILE A 73 6.97 1.22 1.67
C ILE A 73 6.61 1.24 0.19
N VAL A 74 6.77 0.13 -0.54
CA VAL A 74 6.62 0.09 -2.01
C VAL A 74 5.22 0.47 -2.48
N PRO A 75 4.12 -0.08 -1.92
CA PRO A 75 2.76 0.32 -2.28
C PRO A 75 2.36 1.70 -1.74
N ARG A 76 3.32 2.51 -1.28
CA ARG A 76 3.16 3.90 -0.84
C ARG A 76 4.17 4.84 -1.50
N LEU A 77 5.06 4.30 -2.33
CA LEU A 77 6.16 5.03 -2.92
C LEU A 77 5.76 5.53 -4.30
N SER A 78 5.34 6.78 -4.36
CA SER A 78 5.15 7.53 -5.60
C SER A 78 5.96 8.83 -5.57
N PHE A 79 6.15 9.45 -6.73
CA PHE A 79 6.78 10.77 -6.80
C PHE A 79 6.01 11.79 -5.94
N ASP A 80 4.67 11.77 -6.00
CA ASP A 80 3.82 12.65 -5.20
C ASP A 80 3.99 12.38 -3.71
N SER A 81 4.02 11.12 -3.29
CA SER A 81 4.20 10.75 -1.88
C SER A 81 5.57 11.21 -1.34
N ILE A 82 6.61 11.23 -2.16
CA ILE A 82 7.95 11.75 -1.79
C ILE A 82 7.92 13.29 -1.72
N LYS A 83 7.39 13.96 -2.75
CA LYS A 83 7.28 15.42 -2.79
C LYS A 83 6.48 15.95 -1.62
N ASN A 84 5.40 15.27 -1.28
CA ASN A 84 4.51 15.66 -0.20
C ASN A 84 5.15 15.56 1.19
N ILE A 85 6.27 14.84 1.36
CA ILE A 85 7.02 14.83 2.63
C ILE A 85 7.84 16.10 2.84
N GLN A 86 8.14 16.86 1.79
CA GLN A 86 9.02 18.03 1.89
C GLN A 86 8.58 19.07 2.94
N PRO A 87 7.28 19.42 3.08
CA PRO A 87 6.81 20.32 4.14
C PRO A 87 7.11 19.80 5.54
N LEU A 88 6.94 18.49 5.80
CA LEU A 88 7.25 17.87 7.09
C LEU A 88 8.75 17.97 7.40
N ILE A 89 9.61 17.68 6.42
CA ILE A 89 11.07 17.81 6.58
C ILE A 89 11.45 19.26 6.91
N ASN A 90 10.85 20.23 6.22
CA ASN A 90 11.11 21.65 6.45
C ASN A 90 10.67 22.08 7.84
N GLU A 91 9.52 21.62 8.31
CA GLU A 91 9.01 21.89 9.66
C GLU A 91 9.91 21.26 10.73
N PHE A 92 10.32 20.00 10.55
CA PHE A 92 11.25 19.31 11.45
C PHE A 92 12.61 20.02 11.53
N ARG A 93 13.11 20.51 10.38
CA ARG A 93 14.33 21.30 10.31
C ARG A 93 14.17 22.65 11.03
N SER A 94 13.00 23.28 10.92
CA SER A 94 12.68 24.51 11.66
C SER A 94 12.69 24.27 13.18
N ILE A 95 12.05 23.20 13.64
CA ILE A 95 12.05 22.80 15.07
C ILE A 95 13.49 22.57 15.54
N TYR A 96 14.29 21.80 14.79
CA TYR A 96 15.68 21.53 15.13
C TYR A 96 16.53 22.80 15.22
N ASN A 97 16.41 23.71 14.25
CA ASN A 97 17.21 24.94 14.21
C ASN A 97 16.83 25.93 15.32
N ASN A 98 15.57 25.91 15.79
CA ASN A 98 15.07 26.80 16.83
C ASN A 98 15.18 26.19 18.24
N THR A 99 15.61 24.94 18.37
CA THR A 99 15.78 24.25 19.64
C THR A 99 17.25 24.15 20.00
N SER A 100 17.63 24.52 21.22
CA SER A 100 19.00 24.32 21.69
C SER A 100 19.33 22.83 21.76
N LEU A 101 20.60 22.44 21.56
CA LEU A 101 21.02 21.04 21.57
C LEU A 101 20.62 20.28 22.85
N ILE A 102 20.67 20.96 24.00
CA ILE A 102 20.32 20.39 25.32
C ILE A 102 18.82 20.08 25.39
N SER A 103 17.99 20.86 24.70
CA SER A 103 16.53 20.71 24.71
C SER A 103 15.99 19.76 23.64
N LEU A 104 16.81 19.22 22.72
CA LEU A 104 16.33 18.37 21.62
C LEU A 104 15.56 17.12 22.08
N ASN A 105 15.95 16.53 23.21
CA ASN A 105 15.28 15.38 23.81
C ASN A 105 14.25 15.78 24.88
N SER A 106 13.91 17.07 24.96
CA SER A 106 12.90 17.54 25.90
C SER A 106 11.51 17.03 25.50
N LYS A 107 10.64 16.94 26.50
CA LYS A 107 9.23 16.60 26.28
C LYS A 107 8.55 17.62 25.35
N GLU A 108 8.87 18.90 25.52
CA GLU A 108 8.34 19.99 24.69
C GLU A 108 8.71 19.83 23.22
N THR A 109 9.98 19.60 22.91
CA THR A 109 10.43 19.38 21.52
C THR A 109 9.81 18.11 20.92
N THR A 110 9.66 17.05 21.72
CA THR A 110 8.97 15.83 21.30
C THR A 110 7.50 16.11 20.94
N GLU A 111 6.81 16.91 21.75
CA GLU A 111 5.43 17.34 21.48
C GLU A 111 5.34 18.21 20.22
N GLN A 112 6.32 19.09 19.97
CA GLN A 112 6.38 19.89 18.73
C GLN A 112 6.54 19.00 17.48
N TYR A 113 7.44 18.02 17.51
CA TYR A 113 7.58 17.04 16.43
C TYR A 113 6.29 16.23 16.22
N GLN A 114 5.63 15.82 17.30
CA GLN A 114 4.36 15.08 17.22
C GLN A 114 3.25 15.94 16.61
N GLN A 115 3.16 17.22 16.98
CA GLN A 115 2.18 18.15 16.41
C GLN A 115 2.43 18.41 14.92
N ALA A 116 3.68 18.60 14.51
CA ALA A 116 4.06 18.73 13.11
C ALA A 116 3.68 17.47 12.32
N PHE A 117 3.96 16.29 12.88
CA PHE A 117 3.55 15.03 12.29
C PHE A 117 2.03 14.88 12.18
N ASN A 118 1.26 15.30 13.20
CA ASN A 118 -0.20 15.25 13.18
C ASN A 118 -0.77 16.21 12.12
N ARG A 119 -0.27 17.45 12.02
CA ARG A 119 -0.68 18.39 10.97
C ARG A 119 -0.40 17.85 9.57
N PHE A 120 0.79 17.28 9.40
CA PHE A 120 1.15 16.61 8.16
C PHE A 120 0.15 15.49 7.86
N TYR A 121 -0.10 14.60 8.82
CA TYR A 121 -1.09 13.52 8.71
C TYR A 121 -2.51 14.04 8.39
N GLU A 122 -2.97 15.13 8.98
CA GLU A 122 -4.29 15.68 8.69
C GLU A 122 -4.40 16.24 7.27
N SER A 123 -3.35 16.91 6.77
CA SER A 123 -3.27 17.33 5.38
C SER A 123 -3.26 16.15 4.40
N THR A 124 -2.99 14.94 4.91
CA THR A 124 -3.03 13.73 4.09
C THR A 124 -4.44 13.29 3.66
N ASN A 125 -5.49 13.81 4.28
CA ASN A 125 -6.86 13.44 3.92
C ASN A 125 -7.34 14.02 2.58
N THR A 126 -6.57 14.93 1.97
CA THR A 126 -6.93 15.62 0.73
C THR A 126 -5.98 15.29 -0.43
N ILE A 127 -5.63 14.01 -0.64
CA ILE A 127 -4.81 13.64 -1.83
C ILE A 127 -5.50 14.05 -3.12
N ASP A 128 -4.67 14.55 -4.03
CA ASP A 128 -5.08 14.75 -5.41
C ASP A 128 -5.42 13.42 -6.08
N SER A 129 -6.41 13.45 -6.98
CA SER A 129 -6.87 12.29 -7.73
C SER A 129 -5.82 11.67 -8.66
N SER A 130 -4.74 12.40 -8.96
CA SER A 130 -3.60 11.97 -9.78
C SER A 130 -2.56 11.15 -9.00
N VAL A 131 -2.59 11.17 -7.66
CA VAL A 131 -1.64 10.43 -6.83
C VAL A 131 -1.70 8.94 -7.15
N LEU A 132 -0.53 8.33 -7.34
CA LEU A 132 -0.46 6.89 -7.60
C LEU A 132 -0.74 6.11 -6.32
N VAL A 133 -1.56 5.06 -6.42
CA VAL A 133 -1.99 4.22 -5.29
C VAL A 133 -2.15 2.75 -5.73
N PRO A 134 -2.19 1.78 -4.80
CA PRO A 134 -2.44 0.39 -5.14
C PRO A 134 -3.80 0.25 -5.84
N PRO A 135 -3.91 -0.50 -6.95
CA PRO A 135 -5.13 -0.58 -7.73
C PRO A 135 -6.15 -1.58 -7.17
N GLY A 136 -7.41 -1.37 -7.51
CA GLY A 136 -8.49 -2.32 -7.31
C GLY A 136 -8.95 -2.41 -5.86
N ARG A 137 -9.36 -3.61 -5.41
CA ARG A 137 -9.64 -3.85 -3.98
C ARG A 137 -8.31 -3.97 -3.25
N VAL A 138 -8.12 -3.18 -2.20
CA VAL A 138 -6.86 -3.19 -1.45
C VAL A 138 -7.06 -3.91 -0.13
N PHE A 139 -6.40 -5.05 0.04
CA PHE A 139 -6.39 -5.82 1.27
C PHE A 139 -5.11 -5.52 2.06
N HIS A 140 -5.27 -4.92 3.23
CA HIS A 140 -4.19 -4.56 4.13
C HIS A 140 -4.06 -5.58 5.26
N ILE A 141 -2.95 -6.29 5.30
CA ILE A 141 -2.62 -7.19 6.41
C ILE A 141 -1.97 -6.38 7.53
N GLN A 142 -2.59 -6.37 8.71
CA GLN A 142 -2.03 -5.73 9.89
C GLN A 142 -1.73 -6.75 10.97
N LYS A 143 -0.60 -6.56 11.65
CA LYS A 143 -0.20 -7.35 12.82
C LYS A 143 -0.67 -6.63 14.08
N ARG A 144 -1.41 -7.32 14.93
CA ARG A 144 -1.84 -6.81 16.26
C ARG A 144 -1.35 -7.74 17.37
N LYS A 145 -1.19 -7.17 18.56
CA LYS A 145 -0.86 -7.92 19.77
C LYS A 145 -2.15 -8.05 20.59
N GLU A 146 -2.64 -9.27 20.75
CA GLU A 146 -3.83 -9.61 21.52
C GLU A 146 -3.43 -10.60 22.60
N GLN A 147 -3.60 -10.22 23.88
CA GLN A 147 -3.28 -11.10 25.02
C GLN A 147 -1.88 -11.73 24.91
N ASP A 148 -0.88 -10.92 24.56
CA ASP A 148 0.51 -11.32 24.29
C ASP A 148 0.78 -12.20 23.06
N ILE A 149 -0.25 -12.63 22.34
CA ILE A 149 -0.15 -13.37 21.09
C ILE A 149 -0.17 -12.41 19.90
N LYS A 150 0.69 -12.67 18.91
CA LYS A 150 0.72 -11.89 17.65
C LYS A 150 -0.29 -12.51 16.69
N LYS A 151 -1.31 -11.75 16.31
CA LYS A 151 -2.31 -12.14 15.30
C LYS A 151 -2.23 -11.27 14.05
N TYR A 152 -2.67 -11.83 12.93
CA TYR A 152 -2.67 -11.17 11.64
C TYR A 152 -4.09 -11.01 11.12
N TRP A 153 -4.46 -9.78 10.81
CA TRP A 153 -5.80 -9.44 10.34
C TRP A 153 -5.74 -8.88 8.92
N LEU A 154 -6.65 -9.30 8.07
CA LEU A 154 -6.84 -8.77 6.72
C LEU A 154 -8.01 -7.79 6.72
N TYR A 155 -7.79 -6.58 6.23
CA TYR A 155 -8.84 -5.57 6.10
C TYR A 155 -8.90 -5.07 4.67
N GLU A 156 -10.09 -4.95 4.09
CA GLU A 156 -10.23 -4.09 2.91
C GLU A 156 -10.06 -2.61 3.34
N ARG A 157 -9.30 -1.86 2.55
CA ARG A 157 -8.96 -0.45 2.78
C ARG A 157 -9.21 0.36 1.53
N GLU A 158 -9.40 1.67 1.71
CA GLU A 158 -9.51 2.57 0.58
C GLU A 158 -8.14 2.81 -0.05
N ASN A 159 -8.09 2.87 -1.38
CA ASN A 159 -6.84 3.07 -2.12
C ASN A 159 -6.10 4.36 -1.66
N LYS A 160 -6.85 5.40 -1.31
CA LYS A 160 -6.32 6.69 -0.86
C LYS A 160 -5.47 6.63 0.41
N GLU A 161 -5.70 5.64 1.27
CA GLU A 161 -4.92 5.43 2.51
C GLU A 161 -3.44 5.10 2.23
N PHE A 162 -3.12 4.74 0.98
CA PHE A 162 -1.78 4.39 0.52
C PHE A 162 -1.11 5.50 -0.31
N GLY A 163 -1.78 6.64 -0.54
CA GLY A 163 -1.21 7.79 -1.26
C GLY A 163 -0.07 8.51 -0.52
N TRP A 164 0.23 8.08 0.72
CA TRP A 164 1.19 8.74 1.60
C TRP A 164 2.26 7.78 2.08
N LEU A 165 3.46 8.33 2.20
CA LEU A 165 4.64 7.62 2.61
C LEU A 165 4.80 7.66 4.14
N PHE A 166 4.79 6.49 4.76
CA PHE A 166 5.19 6.30 6.15
C PHE A 166 6.51 5.56 6.18
N ILE A 167 7.59 6.24 6.58
CA ILE A 167 8.91 5.61 6.70
C ILE A 167 9.07 5.10 8.13
N LYS A 168 8.89 3.79 8.33
CA LYS A 168 9.33 3.10 9.55
C LYS A 168 10.59 2.32 9.25
N VAL A 169 11.42 2.10 10.27
CA VAL A 169 12.70 1.37 10.16
C VAL A 169 12.55 0.02 9.46
N LEU A 170 11.42 -0.67 9.68
CA LEU A 170 11.15 -1.99 9.12
C LEU A 170 10.35 -1.97 7.81
N SER A 171 9.97 -0.80 7.29
CA SER A 171 9.10 -0.69 6.09
C SER A 171 9.71 -1.35 4.85
N LEU A 172 11.05 -1.30 4.70
CA LEU A 172 11.73 -2.01 3.61
C LEU A 172 11.74 -3.52 3.83
N SER A 173 11.92 -3.96 5.09
CA SER A 173 11.89 -5.39 5.39
C SER A 173 10.50 -6.00 5.19
N ASP A 174 9.44 -5.23 5.48
CA ASP A 174 8.05 -5.66 5.28
C ASP A 174 7.76 -5.97 3.80
N HIS A 175 8.53 -5.42 2.87
CA HIS A 175 8.39 -5.64 1.42
C HIS A 175 8.76 -7.05 0.95
N PHE A 176 9.66 -7.75 1.65
CA PHE A 176 10.20 -9.01 1.14
C PHE A 176 9.10 -10.08 0.92
N PRO A 177 9.15 -10.85 -0.19
CA PRO A 177 8.11 -11.83 -0.53
C PRO A 177 7.79 -12.82 0.59
N TYR A 178 8.82 -13.27 1.32
CA TYR A 178 8.65 -14.16 2.46
C TYR A 178 7.71 -13.58 3.53
N ASN A 179 7.76 -12.27 3.78
CA ASN A 179 6.89 -11.63 4.76
C ASN A 179 5.43 -11.57 4.31
N TYR A 180 5.18 -11.46 3.01
CA TYR A 180 3.84 -11.56 2.44
C TYR A 180 3.30 -12.98 2.55
N TYR A 181 4.10 -13.97 2.16
CA TYR A 181 3.75 -15.39 2.31
C TYR A 181 3.44 -15.75 3.78
N TYR A 182 4.33 -15.37 4.70
CA TYR A 182 4.14 -15.62 6.13
C TYR A 182 2.88 -14.92 6.66
N ALA A 183 2.67 -13.65 6.34
CA ALA A 183 1.52 -12.90 6.84
C ALA A 183 0.19 -13.48 6.32
N LEU A 184 0.14 -13.84 5.02
CA LEU A 184 -1.04 -14.48 4.43
C LEU A 184 -1.31 -15.86 5.02
N SER A 185 -0.27 -16.67 5.28
CA SER A 185 -0.46 -17.99 5.87
C SER A 185 -1.03 -17.91 7.29
N GLN A 186 -0.63 -16.90 8.08
CA GLN A 186 -1.25 -16.66 9.39
C GLN A 186 -2.74 -16.31 9.25
N VAL A 187 -3.10 -15.39 8.35
CA VAL A 187 -4.50 -15.01 8.12
C VAL A 187 -5.35 -16.21 7.71
N VAL A 188 -4.86 -17.03 6.75
CA VAL A 188 -5.59 -18.20 6.26
C VAL A 188 -5.78 -19.24 7.37
N ASN A 189 -4.73 -19.52 8.15
CA ASN A 189 -4.82 -20.47 9.26
C ASN A 189 -5.84 -20.02 10.30
N GLU A 190 -5.89 -18.71 10.61
CA GLU A 190 -6.86 -18.14 11.54
C GLU A 190 -8.30 -18.24 11.00
N MET A 191 -8.52 -18.13 9.68
CA MET A 191 -9.84 -18.30 9.04
C MET A 191 -10.32 -19.75 8.98
N THR A 192 -9.42 -20.73 8.92
CA THR A 192 -9.78 -22.16 8.82
C THR A 192 -10.12 -22.83 10.16
N ILE A 193 -10.02 -22.09 11.27
CA ILE A 193 -10.27 -22.59 12.64
C ILE A 193 -11.71 -22.28 13.11
N GLU A 194 -12.51 -21.56 12.31
CA GLU A 194 -13.97 -21.39 12.48
C GLU A 194 -14.77 -22.41 11.67
#